data_AF-A0A084VXN8-F1
#
_entry.id   AF-A0A084VXN8-F1
#
_cell.length_a   1.000
_cell.length_b   1.000
_cell.length_c   1.000
_cell.angle_alpha   90.00
_cell.angle_beta   90.00
_cell.angle_gamma   90.00
#
_symmetry.space_group_name_H-M   'P 1'
#
loop_
_entity.id
_entity.type
_entity.pdbx_description
1 polymer ?
#
loop_
_entity_poly.entity_id
_entity_poly.type
_entity_poly.pdbx_seq_one_letter_code
_entity_poly.pdbx_strand_id
1 'polypeptide(L)' 'MLLPGHVVALHVTTCGQSGAGLGSDEKEVVLLIYVIIDVQSNNVSTNFGP' A
#
# COMPACT_ATOMS: atom_id res chain seq x y z
N MET A 1 -20.48 10.30 15.66
CA MET A 1 -19.05 10.06 15.37
C MET A 1 -18.84 10.25 13.88
N LEU A 2 -17.84 11.00 13.45
CA LEU A 2 -17.48 11.11 12.04
C LEU A 2 -16.77 9.80 11.65
N LEU A 3 -17.44 8.91 10.92
CA LEU A 3 -16.72 7.77 10.33
C LEU A 3 -15.89 8.29 9.14
N PRO A 4 -14.67 7.78 8.93
CA PRO A 4 -13.91 8.06 7.72
C PRO A 4 -14.73 7.64 6.49
N GLY A 5 -14.79 8.48 5.46
CA GLY A 5 -15.48 8.14 4.21
C GLY A 5 -14.75 7.03 3.43
N HIS A 6 -13.43 6.96 3.57
CA HIS A 6 -12.58 6.00 2.87
C HIS A 6 -11.46 5.48 3.78
N VAL A 7 -11.01 4.26 3.51
CA VAL A 7 -9.77 3.67 4.05
C VAL A 7 -8.84 3.38 2.87
N VAL A 8 -7.55 3.69 3.03
CA VAL A 8 -6.54 3.39 2.01
C VAL A 8 -5.56 2.36 2.56
N ALA A 9 -5.43 1.23 1.87
CA ALA A 9 -4.38 0.26 2.13
C ALA A 9 -3.23 0.51 1.15
N LEU A 10 -2.05 0.87 1.68
CA LEU A 10 -0.84 1.14 0.90
C LEU A 10 0.17 0.01 1.10
N HIS A 11 0.65 -0.54 -0.01
CA HIS A 11 1.76 -1.47 -0.05
C HIS A 11 2.94 -0.83 -0.78
N VAL A 12 4.09 -0.80 -0.12
CA VAL A 12 5.35 -0.29 -0.67
C VAL A 12 6.37 -1.42 -0.62
N THR A 13 6.99 -1.71 -1.76
CA THR A 13 8.16 -2.58 -1.85
C THR A 13 9.36 -1.76 -2.25
N THR A 14 10.44 -1.89 -1.50
CA THR A 14 11.76 -1.34 -1.80
C THR A 14 12.67 -2.44 -2.36
N CYS A 15 13.61 -2.10 -3.23
CA CYS A 15 14.74 -3.00 -3.49
C CYS A 15 15.66 -3.05 -2.27
N GLY A 16 16.35 -4.17 -2.05
CA GLY A 16 17.19 -4.37 -0.88
C GLY A 16 17.33 -5.86 -0.51
N GLN A 17 17.88 -6.13 0.67
CA GLN A 17 18.02 -7.49 1.17
C GLN A 17 16.70 -8.08 1.67
N SER A 18 16.53 -9.40 1.50
CA SER A 18 15.38 -10.17 2.01
C SER A 18 15.80 -11.11 3.15
N GLY A 19 14.81 -11.65 3.88
CA GLY A 19 15.07 -12.61 4.96
C GLY A 19 15.70 -11.96 6.19
N ALA A 20 16.74 -12.57 6.76
CA ALA A 20 17.41 -12.06 7.97
C ALA A 20 18.09 -10.69 7.78
N GLY A 21 18.32 -10.27 6.53
CA GLY A 21 18.87 -8.96 6.17
C GLY A 21 17.83 -7.91 5.80
N LEU A 22 16.53 -8.23 5.89
CA LEU A 22 15.46 -7.24 5.68
C LEU A 22 15.64 -6.10 6.70
N GLY A 23 15.63 -4.86 6.23
CA GLY A 23 15.87 -3.65 7.01
C GLY A 23 17.30 -3.09 6.90
N SER A 24 18.24 -3.83 6.29
CA SER A 24 19.67 -3.47 6.32
C SER A 24 20.15 -2.65 5.12
N ASP A 25 19.43 -2.72 4.00
CA ASP A 25 19.83 -2.09 2.74
C ASP A 25 18.63 -1.78 1.84
N GLU A 26 17.52 -1.31 2.39
CA GLU A 26 16.43 -0.78 1.57
C GLU A 26 16.93 0.42 0.77
N LYS A 27 16.79 0.35 -0.56
CA LYS A 27 17.13 1.40 -1.50
C LYS A 27 15.86 2.03 -2.05
N GLU A 28 15.71 2.07 -3.38
CA GLU A 28 14.59 2.73 -4.06
C GLU A 28 13.27 1.95 -3.92
N VAL A 29 12.14 2.66 -4.00
CA VAL A 29 10.82 2.04 -4.13
C VAL A 29 10.70 1.43 -5.52
N VAL A 30 10.41 0.13 -5.58
CA VAL A 30 10.26 -0.63 -6.84
C VAL A 30 8.81 -1.02 -7.12
N LEU A 31 7.94 -0.99 -6.11
CA LEU A 31 6.51 -1.25 -6.26
C LEU A 31 5.73 -0.37 -5.30
N LEU A 32 4.69 0.28 -5.82
CA LEU A 32 3.75 1.07 -5.04
C LEU A 32 2.34 0.69 -5.48
N ILE A 33 1.61 0.01 -4.60
CA ILE A 33 0.23 -0.40 -4.85
C ILE A 33 -0.63 0.22 -3.75
N TYR A 34 -1.79 0.76 -4.15
CA TYR A 34 -2.78 1.20 -3.18
C TYR A 34 -4.17 0.70 -3.56
N VAL A 35 -4.98 0.51 -2.53
CA VAL A 35 -6.37 0.12 -2.63
C VAL A 35 -7.20 1.11 -1.83
N ILE A 36 -8.24 1.66 -2.44
CA ILE A 36 -9.19 2.56 -1.78
C ILE A 36 -10.46 1.77 -1.47
N ILE A 37 -10.85 1.79 -0.20
CA ILE A 37 -12.05 1.14 0.31
C ILE A 37 -13.03 2.24 0.69
N ASP A 38 -14.17 2.30 0.00
CA ASP A 38 -15.29 3.16 0.40
C ASP A 38 -16.03 2.51 1.59
N VAL A 39 -16.08 3.20 2.72
CA VAL A 39 -16.57 2.64 3.98
C VAL A 39 -18.09 2.48 3.99
N GLN A 40 -18.81 3.31 3.23
CA GLN A 40 -20.27 3.30 3.20
C GLN A 40 -20.83 2.16 2.35
N SER A 41 -20.19 1.91 1.20
CA SER A 41 -20.58 0.89 0.22
C SER A 41 -19.80 -0.41 0.36
N ASN A 42 -18.75 -0.45 1.19
CA ASN A 42 -17.81 -1.56 1.31
C ASN A 42 -17.23 -1.98 -0.06
N ASN A 43 -17.06 -1.01 -0.95
CA ASN A 43 -16.53 -1.22 -2.30
C ASN A 43 -15.02 -1.02 -2.31
N VAL A 44 -14.32 -1.88 -3.05
CA VAL A 44 -12.87 -1.86 -3.20
C VAL A 44 -12.51 -1.39 -4.61
N SER A 45 -11.72 -0.32 -4.70
CA SER A 45 -11.19 0.19 -5.95
C SER A 45 -9.67 0.13 -5.97
N THR A 46 -9.12 -0.42 -7.05
CA THR A 46 -7.68 -0.54 -7.29
C THR A 46 -7.32 0.31 -8.51
N ASN A 47 -6.35 1.21 -8.37
CA ASN A 47 -5.70 1.82 -9.51
C ASN A 47 -4.30 1.22 -9.62
N PHE A 48 -4.11 0.33 -10.59
CA PHE A 48 -2.78 0.00 -11.06
C PHE A 48 -2.37 1.17 -11.97
N GLY A 49 -1.39 1.97 -11.53
CA GLY A 49 -0.74 2.92 -12.43
C GLY A 49 -0.13 2.19 -13.63
N PRO A 50 0.15 2.87 -14.75
CA PRO A 50 0.89 2.27 -15.86
C PRO A 50 2.22 1.68 -15.41
#